data_AF-A0A9P8GVW6-F1
#
_entry.id   AF-A0A9P8GVW6-F1
#
_cell.length_a   1.000
_cell.length_b   1.000
_cell.length_c   1.000
_cell.angle_alpha   90.00
_cell.angle_beta   90.00
_cell.angle_gamma   90.00
#
_symmetry.space_group_name_H-M   'P 1'
#
loop_
_entity.id
_entity.type
_entity.pdbx_description
1 polymer ?
#
loop_
_entity_poly.entity_id
_entity_poly.type
_entity_poly.pdbx_seq_one_letter_code
_entity_poly.pdbx_strand_id
1 'polypeptide(L)'
;MSGNLSSAAEDRKARLAALKSLKRKQPSEPTESNDHTTLTEQLPNQDVSSIILSGRNYDATTRAPKLGFENDPSAQENTLERKAHELAEATKKQAEQEDHHDKPLDLFKLQPKKPNWDLKRDLDRKLAVLNVRTDNAIANLVRQRIAATQAEKRKATGVTNNEGEAMGMEGAELLEATNLREKEDEEEARREEEAQADLLDGS
;
A
#
# COMPACT_ATOMS: atom_id res chain seq x y z
N MET A 1 35.54 -18.23 40.20
CA MET A 1 34.54 -17.36 39.52
C MET A 1 34.72 -15.86 39.85
N SER A 2 35.92 -15.36 40.17
CA SER A 2 36.15 -13.95 40.57
C SER A 2 36.79 -13.08 39.48
N GLY A 3 37.23 -13.66 38.35
CA GLY A 3 37.99 -12.94 37.31
C GLY A 3 37.16 -12.12 36.33
N ASN A 4 35.88 -12.47 36.10
CA ASN A 4 35.03 -11.77 35.14
C ASN A 4 34.60 -10.37 35.60
N LEU A 5 34.43 -10.17 36.91
CA LEU A 5 34.00 -8.88 37.45
C LEU A 5 35.14 -7.86 37.52
N SER A 6 36.36 -8.32 37.84
CA SER A 6 37.55 -7.44 37.84
C SER A 6 37.90 -6.97 36.42
N SER A 7 37.85 -7.88 35.44
CA SER A 7 38.06 -7.54 34.02
C SER A 7 37.06 -6.51 33.52
N ALA A 8 35.76 -6.68 33.81
CA ALA A 8 34.73 -5.72 33.41
C ALA A 8 34.90 -4.34 34.10
N ALA A 9 35.40 -4.31 35.34
CA ALA A 9 35.69 -3.06 36.05
C ALA A 9 36.88 -2.32 35.44
N GLU A 10 37.93 -3.06 35.03
CA GLU A 10 39.10 -2.52 34.35
C GLU A 10 38.75 -1.94 32.97
N ASP A 11 37.90 -2.63 32.19
CA ASP A 11 37.41 -2.15 30.89
C ASP A 11 36.60 -0.85 31.03
N ARG A 12 35.72 -0.77 32.04
CA ARG A 12 34.95 0.46 32.33
C ARG A 12 35.89 1.61 32.73
N LYS A 13 36.90 1.33 33.57
CA LYS A 13 37.89 2.32 34.00
C LYS A 13 38.71 2.85 32.82
N ALA A 14 39.14 1.97 31.92
CA ALA A 14 39.85 2.34 30.69
C ALA A 14 38.97 3.22 29.77
N ARG A 15 37.71 2.84 29.58
CA ARG A 15 36.74 3.61 28.77
C ARG A 15 36.51 5.01 29.33
N LEU A 16 36.35 5.14 30.64
CA LEU A 16 36.18 6.45 31.30
C LEU A 16 37.45 7.31 31.21
N ALA A 17 38.64 6.71 31.31
CA ALA A 17 39.90 7.43 31.15
C ALA A 17 40.07 7.98 29.73
N ALA A 18 39.70 7.19 28.70
CA ALA A 18 39.71 7.63 27.31
C ALA A 18 38.78 8.84 27.08
N LEU A 19 37.54 8.77 27.59
CA LEU A 19 36.57 9.87 27.49
C LEU A 19 37.04 11.14 28.22
N LYS A 20 37.65 10.99 29.41
CA LYS A 20 38.18 12.12 30.18
C LYS A 20 39.38 12.79 29.49
N SER A 21 40.19 12.02 28.76
CA SER A 21 41.29 12.57 27.95
C SER A 21 40.79 13.33 26.72
N LEU A 22 39.68 12.90 26.13
CA LEU A 22 39.06 13.53 24.96
C LEU A 22 38.42 14.88 25.32
N LYS A 23 37.75 14.96 26.49
CA LYS A 23 37.15 16.22 26.97
C LYS A 23 38.18 17.30 27.31
N ARG A 24 39.40 16.92 27.70
CA ARG A 24 40.48 17.88 28.01
C ARG A 24 41.28 18.34 26.79
N LYS A 25 41.12 17.68 25.63
CA LYS A 25 41.83 18.00 24.38
C LYS A 25 41.01 18.82 23.39
N GLN A 26 39.76 19.14 23.69
CA GLN A 26 39.00 20.15 22.95
C GLN A 26 39.39 21.53 23.49
N PRO A 27 40.14 22.37 22.74
CA PRO A 27 40.29 23.77 23.09
C PRO A 27 38.92 24.44 22.94
N SER A 28 38.49 25.16 23.98
CA SER A 28 37.34 26.05 23.92
C SER A 28 37.70 27.23 23.02
N GLU A 29 37.24 27.22 21.77
CA GLU A 29 37.18 28.42 20.93
C GLU A 29 36.17 29.41 21.54
N PRO A 30 36.54 30.68 21.78
CA PRO A 30 35.58 31.71 22.14
C PRO A 30 34.89 32.19 20.86
N THR A 31 33.62 31.83 20.66
CA THR A 31 32.83 32.42 19.58
C THR A 31 32.46 33.86 19.96
N GLU A 32 33.11 34.80 19.28
CA GLU A 32 32.81 36.23 19.26
C GLU A 32 31.31 36.51 19.08
N SER A 33 30.76 37.33 19.97
CA SER A 33 29.43 37.92 19.86
C SER A 33 29.45 39.06 18.83
N ASN A 34 28.89 38.82 17.64
CA ASN A 34 28.64 39.88 16.66
C ASN A 34 27.29 40.54 16.93
N ASP A 35 27.30 41.54 17.81
CA ASP A 35 26.33 42.64 17.79
C ASP A 35 26.93 43.78 16.94
N HIS A 36 26.37 44.06 15.76
CA HIS A 36 26.05 45.41 15.29
C HIS A 36 25.47 45.43 13.86
N THR A 37 24.18 45.75 13.81
CA THR A 37 23.56 46.81 12.98
C THR A 37 24.03 47.00 11.53
N THR A 38 23.28 46.45 10.58
CA THR A 38 23.16 47.00 9.21
C THR A 38 21.69 47.09 8.80
N LEU A 39 21.07 48.22 9.14
CA LEU A 39 19.79 48.67 8.59
C LEU A 39 20.06 49.32 7.22
N THR A 40 19.92 48.59 6.12
CA THR A 40 19.49 49.14 4.81
C THR A 40 19.33 48.03 3.79
N GLU A 41 18.12 47.52 3.62
CA GLU A 41 17.67 47.05 2.31
C GLU A 41 16.17 47.28 2.17
N GLN A 42 15.82 48.10 1.17
CA GLN A 42 14.49 48.56 0.87
C GLN A 42 13.67 47.41 0.25
N LEU A 43 12.60 46.99 0.94
CA LEU A 43 11.46 46.32 0.32
C LEU A 43 10.38 47.37 0.03
N PRO A 44 9.86 47.48 -1.21
CA PRO A 44 8.78 48.41 -1.51
C PRO A 44 7.45 47.84 -0.99
N ASN A 45 6.67 48.70 -0.32
CA ASN A 45 5.31 48.45 0.21
C ASN A 45 5.21 47.67 1.53
N GLN A 46 6.01 48.03 2.54
CA GLN A 46 5.54 47.88 3.91
C GLN A 46 5.13 49.25 4.44
N ASP A 47 3.86 49.38 4.83
CA ASP A 47 3.33 50.58 5.45
C ASP A 47 4.18 50.91 6.68
N VAL A 48 5.01 51.95 6.56
CA VAL A 48 5.92 52.42 7.61
C VAL A 48 5.18 52.75 8.92
N SER A 49 3.88 53.01 8.83
CA SER A 49 2.99 53.21 9.98
C SER A 49 2.89 51.98 10.89
N SER A 50 3.00 50.76 10.36
CA SER A 50 2.98 49.51 11.14
C SER A 50 4.25 49.33 11.99
N ILE A 51 5.38 49.83 11.52
CA ILE A 51 6.68 49.80 12.21
C ILE A 51 6.71 50.85 13.33
N ILE A 52 6.15 52.04 13.07
CA ILE A 52 6.16 53.18 13.99
C ILE A 52 5.08 53.01 15.08
N LEU A 53 3.97 52.36 14.76
CA LEU A 53 2.86 52.08 15.68
C LEU A 53 2.92 50.64 16.21
N SER A 54 4.08 50.21 16.72
CA SER A 54 4.18 48.93 17.44
C SER A 54 3.50 49.06 18.80
N GLY A 55 2.16 49.09 18.81
CA GLY A 55 1.34 48.95 20.00
C GLY A 55 1.77 47.66 20.69
N ARG A 56 2.48 47.79 21.81
CA ARG A 56 3.04 46.63 22.50
C ARG A 56 1.88 45.70 22.85
N ASN A 57 1.94 44.48 22.32
CA ASN A 57 0.93 43.44 22.46
C ASN A 57 -0.43 43.74 21.78
N TYR A 58 -0.47 44.49 20.67
CA TYR A 58 -1.67 44.70 19.85
C TYR A 58 -1.45 44.25 18.40
N ASP A 59 -2.41 43.53 17.83
CA ASP A 59 -2.42 43.17 16.41
C ASP A 59 -3.42 44.05 15.65
N ALA A 60 -2.90 44.79 14.66
CA ALA A 60 -3.69 45.73 13.87
C ALA A 60 -4.72 45.05 12.96
N THR A 61 -4.50 43.78 12.60
CA THR A 61 -5.39 43.03 11.70
C THR A 61 -6.65 42.53 12.42
N THR A 62 -6.45 41.91 13.59
CA THR A 62 -7.52 41.38 14.44
C THR A 62 -8.08 42.44 15.39
N ARG A 63 -7.43 43.61 15.47
CA ARG A 63 -7.76 44.72 16.37
C ARG A 63 -7.87 44.29 17.85
N ALA A 64 -7.12 43.28 18.25
CA ALA A 64 -7.17 42.65 19.56
C ALA A 64 -5.76 42.53 20.20
N PRO A 65 -5.68 42.31 21.53
CA PRO A 65 -4.41 41.97 22.16
C PRO A 65 -3.83 40.68 21.60
N LYS A 66 -2.53 40.65 21.32
CA LYS A 66 -1.85 39.46 20.77
C LYS A 66 -1.65 38.40 21.86
N LEU A 67 -2.62 37.51 22.02
CA LEU A 67 -2.58 36.46 23.02
C LEU A 67 -1.71 35.28 22.55
N GLY A 68 -0.38 35.42 22.66
CA GLY A 68 0.54 34.31 22.40
C GLY A 68 0.69 33.93 20.92
N PHE A 69 0.84 32.62 20.67
CA PHE A 69 0.98 32.04 19.34
C PHE A 69 -0.35 31.39 18.94
N GLU A 70 -0.94 31.83 17.82
CA GLU A 70 -2.18 31.25 17.27
C GLU A 70 -1.98 29.81 16.75
N ASN A 71 -0.76 29.49 16.33
CA ASN A 71 -0.36 28.15 15.91
C ASN A 71 0.73 27.64 16.85
N ASP A 72 0.66 26.36 17.22
CA ASP A 72 1.70 25.71 18.02
C ASP A 72 3.05 25.81 17.29
N PRO A 73 4.04 26.56 17.81
CA PRO A 73 5.33 26.70 17.14
C PRO A 73 6.08 25.37 17.05
N SER A 74 5.71 24.39 17.88
CA SER A 74 6.25 23.03 17.86
C SER A 74 5.67 22.14 16.75
N ALA A 75 4.60 22.55 16.06
CA ALA A 75 3.95 21.72 15.04
C ALA A 75 4.71 21.71 13.71
N GLN A 76 5.47 22.76 13.40
CA GLN A 76 6.15 22.94 12.12
C GLN A 76 7.54 22.26 12.06
N GLU A 77 8.17 22.02 13.21
CA GLU A 77 9.53 21.47 13.28
C GLU A 77 9.53 19.97 13.59
N ASN A 78 10.49 19.23 13.01
CA ASN A 78 10.73 17.82 13.30
C ASN A 78 11.36 17.66 14.69
N THR A 79 10.56 17.88 15.74
CA THR A 79 11.00 17.78 17.14
C THR A 79 11.36 16.35 17.51
N LEU A 80 12.24 16.20 18.51
CA LEU A 80 12.62 14.90 19.04
C LEU A 80 11.42 14.16 19.64
N GLU A 81 10.48 14.90 20.25
CA GLU A 81 9.27 14.34 20.84
C GLU A 81 8.37 13.66 19.79
N ARG A 82 8.19 14.30 18.63
CA ARG A 82 7.42 13.71 17.52
C ARG A 82 8.07 12.43 17.01
N LYS A 83 9.40 12.43 16.84
CA LYS A 83 10.14 11.24 16.40
C LYS A 83 10.10 10.12 17.44
N ALA A 84 10.17 10.46 18.73
CA ALA A 84 10.07 9.50 19.81
C ALA A 84 8.67 8.85 19.84
N HIS A 85 7.62 9.65 19.64
CA HIS A 85 6.25 9.16 19.54
C HIS A 85 6.07 8.21 18.34
N GLU A 86 6.54 8.60 17.16
CA GLU A 86 6.48 7.76 15.95
C GLU A 86 7.21 6.43 16.14
N LEU A 87 8.39 6.44 16.77
CA LEU A 87 9.14 5.22 17.07
C LEU A 87 8.40 4.31 18.06
N ALA A 88 7.74 4.90 19.07
CA ALA A 88 6.94 4.15 20.03
C ALA A 88 5.73 3.47 19.35
N GLU A 89 5.04 4.18 18.46
CA GLU A 89 3.95 3.61 17.67
C GLU A 89 4.42 2.50 16.73
N ALA A 90 5.55 2.69 16.05
CA ALA A 90 6.14 1.69 15.16
C ALA A 90 6.52 0.42 15.93
N THR A 91 7.14 0.57 17.10
CA THR A 91 7.53 -0.55 17.97
C THR A 91 6.29 -1.32 18.45
N LYS A 92 5.22 -0.62 18.84
CA LYS A 92 3.97 -1.24 19.26
C LYS A 92 3.34 -2.06 18.13
N LYS A 93 3.28 -1.51 16.90
CA LYS A 93 2.75 -2.21 15.72
C LYS A 93 3.57 -3.46 15.38
N GLN A 94 4.89 -3.40 15.52
CA GLN A 94 5.76 -4.55 15.29
C GLN A 94 5.50 -5.65 16.32
N ALA A 95 5.42 -5.31 17.61
CA ALA A 95 5.10 -6.26 18.67
C ALA A 95 3.75 -6.95 18.45
N GLU A 96 2.71 -6.20 18.07
CA GLU A 96 1.39 -6.77 17.74
C GLU A 96 1.48 -7.76 16.55
N GLN A 97 2.24 -7.42 15.50
CA GLN A 97 2.44 -8.31 14.36
C GLN A 97 3.19 -9.59 14.73
N GLU A 98 4.25 -9.48 15.53
CA GLU A 98 5.00 -10.63 16.05
C GLU A 98 4.10 -11.53 16.91
N ASP A 99 3.28 -10.96 17.81
CA ASP A 99 2.29 -11.72 18.59
C ASP A 99 1.26 -12.45 17.71
N HIS A 100 0.96 -11.92 16.52
CA HIS A 100 0.10 -12.58 15.53
C HIS A 100 0.81 -13.75 14.83
N HIS A 101 2.11 -13.63 14.56
CA HIS A 101 2.92 -14.66 13.90
C HIS A 101 3.40 -15.76 14.85
N ASP A 102 3.71 -15.41 16.10
CA ASP A 102 4.15 -16.32 17.16
C ASP A 102 3.00 -17.02 17.87
N LYS A 103 1.77 -16.90 17.36
CA LYS A 103 0.65 -17.75 17.81
C LYS A 103 1.07 -19.20 17.61
N PRO A 104 1.24 -19.98 18.70
CA PRO A 104 1.69 -21.34 18.58
C PRO A 104 0.68 -22.08 17.70
N LEU A 105 1.19 -22.66 16.59
CA LEU A 105 0.37 -23.45 15.67
C LEU A 105 -0.37 -24.49 16.51
N ASP A 106 -1.70 -24.42 16.53
CA ASP A 106 -2.47 -25.35 17.35
C ASP A 106 -2.48 -26.73 16.69
N LEU A 107 -1.61 -27.59 17.21
CA LEU A 107 -1.44 -28.98 16.82
C LEU A 107 -2.71 -29.82 17.01
N PHE A 108 -3.71 -29.37 17.76
CA PHE A 108 -5.02 -30.03 17.89
C PHE A 108 -6.00 -29.64 16.77
N LYS A 109 -5.75 -28.51 16.09
CA LYS A 109 -6.50 -28.08 14.90
C LYS A 109 -5.94 -28.74 13.63
N LEU A 110 -4.66 -29.10 13.64
CA LEU A 110 -4.11 -30.10 12.73
C LEU A 110 -4.52 -31.50 13.21
N GLN A 111 -5.70 -31.96 12.79
CA GLN A 111 -6.14 -33.33 13.04
C GLN A 111 -5.07 -34.36 12.62
N PRO A 112 -4.88 -35.47 13.37
CA PRO A 112 -4.11 -36.60 12.87
C PRO A 112 -4.76 -37.11 11.58
N LYS A 113 -3.98 -37.18 10.50
CA LYS A 113 -4.52 -37.55 9.19
C LYS A 113 -4.96 -39.00 9.18
N LYS A 114 -6.12 -39.27 8.57
CA LYS A 114 -6.65 -40.63 8.38
C LYS A 114 -5.65 -41.47 7.58
N PRO A 115 -5.39 -42.74 7.95
CA PRO A 115 -4.40 -43.58 7.27
C PRO A 115 -4.64 -43.75 5.75
N ASN A 116 -5.89 -43.80 5.29
CA ASN A 116 -6.22 -43.93 3.85
C ASN A 116 -6.25 -42.59 3.07
N TRP A 117 -5.93 -41.46 3.70
CA TRP A 117 -6.02 -40.15 3.02
C TRP A 117 -5.01 -40.03 1.86
N ASP A 118 -3.90 -40.76 1.95
CA ASP A 118 -2.88 -40.81 0.91
C ASP A 118 -3.28 -41.72 -0.25
N LEU A 119 -4.07 -42.77 0.03
CA LEU A 119 -4.55 -43.69 -1.00
C LEU A 119 -5.42 -42.98 -2.04
N LYS A 120 -6.32 -42.09 -1.59
CA LYS A 120 -7.14 -41.28 -2.51
C LYS A 120 -6.26 -40.34 -3.33
N ARG A 121 -5.30 -39.65 -2.71
CA ARG A 121 -4.43 -38.70 -3.40
C ARG A 121 -3.51 -39.38 -4.42
N ASP A 122 -2.95 -40.52 -4.07
CA ASP A 122 -2.08 -41.30 -4.96
C ASP A 122 -2.87 -41.95 -6.10
N LEU A 123 -4.11 -42.37 -5.83
CA LEU A 123 -5.04 -42.84 -6.85
C LEU A 123 -5.46 -41.70 -7.79
N ASP A 124 -5.83 -40.54 -7.25
CA ASP A 124 -6.18 -39.34 -8.02
C ASP A 124 -5.01 -38.89 -8.91
N ARG A 125 -3.77 -38.92 -8.39
CA ARG A 125 -2.57 -38.63 -9.19
C ARG A 125 -2.39 -39.61 -10.35
N LYS A 126 -2.62 -40.90 -10.13
CA LYS A 126 -2.53 -41.94 -11.18
C LYS A 126 -3.67 -41.81 -12.20
N LEU A 127 -4.86 -41.40 -11.76
CA LEU A 127 -6.02 -41.22 -12.62
C LEU A 127 -6.02 -39.90 -13.39
N ALA A 128 -5.23 -38.90 -13.02
CA ALA A 128 -5.22 -37.59 -13.67
C ALA A 128 -5.04 -37.67 -15.20
N VAL A 129 -4.08 -38.46 -15.68
CA VAL A 129 -3.85 -38.61 -17.13
C VAL A 129 -4.95 -39.45 -17.81
N LEU A 130 -5.57 -40.37 -17.06
CA LEU A 130 -6.70 -41.14 -17.57
C LEU A 130 -7.93 -40.25 -17.72
N ASN A 131 -8.28 -39.48 -16.67
CA ASN A 131 -9.42 -38.58 -16.63
C ASN A 131 -9.43 -37.60 -17.81
N VAL A 132 -8.29 -36.99 -18.15
CA VAL A 132 -8.20 -36.12 -19.35
C VAL A 132 -8.58 -36.86 -20.63
N ARG A 133 -8.16 -38.12 -20.79
CA ARG A 133 -8.55 -38.93 -21.96
C ARG A 133 -10.02 -39.33 -21.91
N THR A 134 -10.54 -39.65 -20.73
CA THR A 134 -11.96 -39.97 -20.53
C THR A 134 -12.83 -38.77 -20.87
N ASP A 135 -12.47 -37.58 -20.40
CA ASP A 135 -13.18 -36.33 -20.65
C ASP A 135 -13.16 -35.98 -22.15
N ASN A 136 -12.01 -36.13 -22.81
CA ASN A 136 -11.91 -35.97 -24.27
C ASN A 136 -12.77 -36.99 -25.03
N ALA A 137 -12.81 -38.24 -24.59
CA ALA A 137 -13.66 -39.28 -25.18
C ALA A 137 -15.15 -38.97 -24.99
N ILE A 138 -15.53 -38.50 -23.80
CA ILE A 138 -16.89 -38.04 -23.49
C ILE A 138 -17.27 -36.86 -24.39
N ALA A 139 -16.40 -35.86 -24.52
CA ALA A 139 -16.63 -34.71 -25.40
C ALA A 139 -16.84 -35.13 -26.87
N ASN A 140 -16.02 -36.06 -27.36
CA ASN A 140 -16.18 -36.62 -28.71
C ASN A 140 -17.51 -37.36 -28.88
N LEU A 141 -17.90 -38.19 -27.91
CA LEU A 141 -19.19 -38.89 -27.92
C LEU A 141 -20.37 -37.93 -27.90
N VAL A 142 -20.31 -36.88 -27.09
CA VAL A 142 -21.33 -35.84 -27.01
C VAL A 142 -21.42 -35.10 -28.35
N ARG A 143 -20.29 -34.70 -28.94
CA ARG A 143 -20.25 -34.06 -30.26
C ARG A 143 -20.88 -34.93 -31.33
N GLN A 144 -20.55 -36.22 -31.37
CA GLN A 144 -21.14 -37.18 -32.33
C GLN A 144 -22.65 -37.33 -32.12
N ARG A 145 -23.12 -37.44 -30.88
CA ARG A 145 -24.57 -37.53 -30.59
C ARG A 145 -25.31 -36.25 -31.00
N ILE A 146 -24.75 -35.08 -30.72
CA ILE A 146 -25.37 -33.81 -31.12
C ILE A 146 -25.40 -33.72 -32.65
N ALA A 147 -24.30 -34.03 -33.34
CA ALA A 147 -24.27 -34.04 -34.80
C ALA A 147 -25.28 -35.02 -35.41
N ALA A 148 -25.40 -36.23 -34.87
CA ALA A 148 -26.36 -37.24 -35.34
C ALA A 148 -27.81 -36.79 -35.13
N THR A 149 -28.15 -36.29 -33.94
CA THR A 149 -29.50 -35.77 -33.64
C THR A 149 -29.85 -34.54 -34.48
N GLN A 150 -28.88 -33.65 -34.76
CA GLN A 150 -29.08 -32.52 -35.66
C GLN A 150 -29.23 -32.97 -37.11
N ALA A 151 -28.47 -33.97 -37.58
CA ALA A 151 -28.62 -34.53 -38.91
C ALA A 151 -29.99 -35.21 -39.09
N GLU A 152 -30.47 -35.95 -38.08
CA GLU A 152 -31.81 -36.53 -38.08
C GLU A 152 -32.89 -35.44 -38.10
N LYS A 153 -32.75 -34.39 -37.28
CA LYS A 153 -33.66 -33.24 -37.32
C LYS A 153 -33.66 -32.56 -38.69
N ARG A 154 -32.50 -32.27 -39.27
CA ARG A 154 -32.36 -31.68 -40.62
C ARG A 154 -33.00 -32.56 -41.70
N LYS A 155 -32.83 -33.88 -41.60
CA LYS A 155 -33.46 -34.85 -42.51
C LYS A 155 -34.98 -34.90 -42.33
N ALA A 156 -35.48 -34.74 -41.10
CA ALA A 156 -36.91 -34.68 -40.80
C ALA A 156 -37.55 -33.34 -41.20
N THR A 157 -36.81 -32.22 -41.13
CA THR A 157 -37.32 -30.88 -41.50
C THR A 157 -37.16 -30.54 -42.98
N GLY A 158 -36.55 -31.42 -43.80
CA GLY A 158 -36.56 -31.32 -45.26
C GLY A 158 -35.82 -30.10 -45.84
N VAL A 159 -34.95 -29.45 -45.07
CA VAL A 159 -34.13 -28.33 -45.57
C VAL A 159 -32.87 -28.90 -46.22
N THR A 160 -32.86 -28.91 -47.55
CA THR A 160 -31.68 -29.27 -48.36
C THR A 160 -30.88 -28.01 -48.69
N ASN A 161 -29.56 -28.11 -48.53
CA ASN A 161 -28.51 -27.27 -49.09
C ASN A 161 -28.59 -25.76 -48.84
N ASN A 162 -27.90 -25.33 -47.77
CA ASN A 162 -26.92 -24.26 -47.87
C ASN A 162 -25.71 -24.68 -47.03
N GLU A 163 -24.86 -25.48 -47.66
CA GLU A 163 -23.59 -25.96 -47.13
C GLU A 163 -22.56 -24.82 -47.21
N GLY A 164 -22.16 -24.25 -46.07
CA GLY A 164 -21.02 -23.33 -46.03
C GLY A 164 -20.92 -22.45 -44.79
N GLU A 165 -22.01 -21.79 -44.38
CA GLU A 165 -21.87 -20.60 -43.52
C GLU A 165 -22.55 -20.70 -42.16
N ALA A 166 -23.45 -21.66 -41.95
CA ALA A 166 -24.31 -21.67 -40.76
C ALA A 166 -23.73 -22.33 -39.49
N MET A 167 -22.46 -22.78 -39.47
CA MET A 167 -21.92 -23.55 -38.33
C MET A 167 -20.67 -22.96 -37.67
N GLY A 168 -20.21 -21.78 -38.09
CA GLY A 168 -19.02 -21.10 -37.52
C GLY A 168 -19.26 -19.68 -37.02
N MET A 169 -20.48 -19.13 -37.18
CA MET A 169 -20.72 -17.69 -37.00
C MET A 169 -21.01 -17.29 -35.54
N GLU A 170 -21.58 -18.19 -34.74
CA GLU A 170 -22.02 -17.88 -33.36
C GLU A 170 -20.88 -17.55 -32.39
N GLY A 171 -19.70 -18.15 -32.58
CA GLY A 171 -18.53 -17.88 -31.73
C GLY A 171 -17.82 -16.57 -32.03
N ALA A 172 -17.76 -16.17 -33.30
CA ALA A 172 -17.16 -14.90 -33.72
C ALA A 172 -18.08 -13.72 -33.38
N GLU A 173 -19.39 -13.90 -33.56
CA GLU A 173 -20.41 -12.90 -33.22
C GLU A 173 -20.49 -12.64 -31.71
N LEU A 174 -20.34 -13.67 -30.86
CA LEU A 174 -20.24 -13.49 -29.40
C LEU A 174 -19.00 -12.70 -28.99
N LEU A 175 -17.86 -12.92 -29.66
CA LEU A 175 -16.60 -12.25 -29.35
C LEU A 175 -16.58 -10.79 -29.83
N GLU A 176 -17.22 -10.53 -30.97
CA GLU A 176 -17.47 -9.17 -31.46
C GLU A 176 -18.45 -8.42 -30.55
N ALA A 177 -19.51 -9.08 -30.07
CA ALA A 177 -20.46 -8.53 -29.11
C ALA A 177 -19.81 -8.20 -27.75
N THR A 178 -18.86 -9.02 -27.28
CA THR A 178 -18.14 -8.72 -26.03
C THR A 178 -17.20 -7.53 -26.19
N ASN A 179 -16.48 -7.44 -27.32
CA ASN A 179 -15.57 -6.33 -27.58
C ASN A 179 -16.30 -4.99 -27.79
N LEU A 180 -17.50 -5.03 -28.40
CA LEU A 180 -18.36 -3.85 -28.53
C LEU A 180 -18.84 -3.34 -27.16
N ARG A 181 -19.27 -4.26 -26.29
CA ARG A 181 -19.73 -3.92 -24.94
C ARG A 181 -18.61 -3.35 -24.06
N GLU A 182 -17.42 -3.93 -24.12
CA GLU A 182 -16.25 -3.42 -23.35
C GLU A 182 -15.88 -2.00 -23.79
N LYS A 183 -15.97 -1.71 -25.10
CA LYS A 183 -15.72 -0.36 -25.62
C LYS A 183 -16.81 0.65 -25.24
N GLU A 184 -18.08 0.23 -25.22
CA GLU A 184 -19.19 1.08 -24.75
C GLU A 184 -19.04 1.41 -23.26
N ASP A 185 -18.67 0.43 -22.43
CA ASP A 185 -18.44 0.60 -21.00
C ASP A 185 -17.28 1.58 -20.72
N GLU A 186 -16.19 1.52 -21.51
CA GLU A 186 -15.06 2.48 -21.40
C GLU A 186 -15.44 3.90 -21.80
N GLU A 187 -16.23 4.06 -22.87
CA GLU A 187 -16.72 5.37 -23.31
C GLU A 187 -17.74 5.98 -22.32
N GLU A 188 -18.55 5.14 -21.67
CA GLU A 188 -19.44 5.55 -20.59
C GLU A 188 -18.66 5.99 -19.35
N ALA A 189 -17.65 5.22 -18.93
CA ALA A 189 -16.79 5.59 -17.80
C ALA A 189 -16.08 6.95 -18.04
N ARG A 190 -15.59 7.20 -19.26
CA ARG A 190 -14.99 8.49 -19.60
C ARG A 190 -16.01 9.64 -19.54
N ARG A 191 -17.23 9.40 -20.01
CA ARG A 191 -18.32 10.39 -19.95
C ARG A 191 -18.74 10.67 -18.50
N GLU A 192 -18.78 9.65 -17.66
CA GLU A 192 -19.07 9.80 -16.22
C GLU A 192 -17.96 10.58 -15.51
N GLU A 193 -16.70 10.35 -15.83
CA GLU A 193 -15.56 11.10 -15.28
C GLU A 193 -15.59 12.58 -15.74
N GLU A 194 -15.88 12.85 -17.01
CA GLU A 194 -16.10 14.21 -17.53
C GLU A 194 -17.29 14.89 -16.84
N ALA A 195 -18.43 14.20 -16.67
CA ALA A 195 -19.60 14.75 -15.98
C ALA A 195 -19.36 14.97 -14.48
N GLN A 196 -18.54 14.12 -13.84
CA GLN A 196 -18.16 14.25 -12.45
C GLN A 196 -17.17 15.41 -12.25
N ALA A 197 -16.27 15.66 -13.22
CA ALA A 197 -15.39 16.82 -13.22
C ALA A 197 -16.17 18.13 -13.42
N ASP A 198 -17.12 18.18 -14.37
CA ASP A 198 -17.98 19.35 -14.59
C ASP A 198 -18.87 19.65 -13.36
N LEU A 199 -19.33 18.62 -12.65
CA LEU A 199 -20.09 18.77 -11.40
C LEU A 199 -19.22 19.33 -10.27
N LEU A 200 -17.91 19.05 -10.27
CA LEU A 200 -16.96 19.55 -9.28
C LEU A 200 -16.52 21.00 -9.56
N ASP A 201 -16.45 21.42 -10.82
CA ASP A 201 -16.10 22.79 -11.23
C ASP A 201 -17.29 23.77 -11.18
N GLY A 202 -18.51 23.24 -11.12
CA GLY A 202 -19.76 24.02 -11.02
C GLY A 202 -20.22 24.40 -9.60
N SER A 203 -19.46 24.07 -8.54
CA SER A 203 -19.77 24.38 -7.13
C SER A 203 -18.79 25.35 -6.49
#